data_AF-A0A373FTX9-F1
#
_entry.id   AF-A0A373FTX9-F1
#
_cell.length_a   1.000
_cell.length_b   1.000
_cell.length_c   1.000
_cell.angle_alpha   90.00
_cell.angle_beta   90.00
_cell.angle_gamma   90.00
#
_symmetry.space_group_name_H-M   'P 1'
#
loop_
_entity.id
_entity.type
_entity.pdbx_description
1 polymer ?
#
loop_
_entity_poly.entity_id
_entity_poly.type
_entity_poly.pdbx_seq_one_letter_code
_entity_poly.pdbx_strand_id
1 'polypeptide(L)'
;IVDWIESLNNVNNAIHPPLYWNIYVIGNVLLIIWLYLYLWICSSRDFSKQAVLIITILSVSLQTLIHFGVFAFVTTTTYDLYICDNNAFPIGKFIYSMLYFMPFYVVAFVLRGKLFQIKLK
;
A
#
# COMPACT_ATOMS: atom_id res chain seq x y z
N ILE A 1 5.50 -7.24 13.47
CA ILE A 1 4.80 -6.33 14.42
C ILE A 1 5.79 -5.66 15.34
N VAL A 2 6.68 -6.43 16.01
CA VAL A 2 7.74 -5.89 16.88
C VAL A 2 8.69 -4.96 16.10
N ASP A 3 9.19 -5.36 14.93
CA ASP A 3 10.02 -4.50 14.06
C ASP A 3 9.30 -3.22 13.59
N TRP A 4 7.97 -3.25 13.48
CA TRP A 4 7.19 -2.08 13.09
C TRP A 4 7.05 -1.10 14.25
N ILE A 5 6.82 -1.62 15.47
CA ILE A 5 6.76 -0.84 16.71
C ILE A 5 8.13 -0.25 17.06
N GLU A 6 9.22 -1.00 16.85
CA GLU A 6 10.59 -0.47 17.01
C GLU A 6 10.91 0.59 15.95
N SER A 7 10.45 0.42 14.70
CA SER A 7 10.58 1.47 13.68
C SER A 7 9.79 2.73 14.04
N LEU A 8 8.62 2.58 14.68
CA LEU A 8 7.78 3.68 15.19
C LEU A 8 8.48 4.45 16.31
N ASN A 9 9.10 3.74 17.25
CA ASN A 9 9.83 4.35 18.37
C ASN A 9 11.10 5.08 17.93
N ASN A 10 11.83 4.55 16.94
CA ASN A 10 13.01 5.23 16.39
C ASN A 10 12.67 6.46 15.52
N VAL A 11 11.48 6.49 14.92
CA VAL A 11 10.99 7.63 14.13
C VAL A 11 10.57 8.82 15.02
N ASN A 12 10.03 8.56 16.22
CA ASN A 12 9.71 9.64 17.16
C ASN A 12 10.92 10.47 17.62
N ASN A 13 12.14 9.91 17.53
CA ASN A 13 13.38 10.60 17.87
C ASN A 13 14.04 11.30 16.66
N ALA A 14 13.55 11.08 15.44
CA ALA A 14 14.10 11.64 14.21
C ALA A 14 13.06 12.55 13.53
N ILE A 15 13.15 13.85 13.84
CA ILE A 15 12.69 15.03 13.09
C ILE A 15 11.94 14.70 11.79
N HIS A 16 10.71 14.25 11.92
CA HIS A 16 9.76 14.15 10.83
C HIS A 16 8.58 15.04 11.21
N PRO A 17 8.11 15.94 10.31
CA PRO A 17 6.97 16.80 10.63
C PRO A 17 5.81 15.91 11.10
N PRO A 18 5.19 16.16 12.27
CA PRO A 18 4.19 15.25 12.84
C PRO A 18 3.02 14.98 11.88
N LEU A 19 2.74 15.92 10.97
CA LEU A 19 1.77 15.76 9.90
C LEU A 19 2.16 14.68 8.87
N TYR A 20 3.43 14.60 8.49
CA TYR A 20 3.95 13.57 7.55
C TYR A 20 3.75 12.17 8.13
N TRP A 21 4.14 11.99 9.38
CA TRP A 21 4.06 10.69 10.03
C TRP A 21 2.61 10.21 10.16
N ASN A 22 1.70 11.10 10.56
CA ASN A 22 0.29 10.78 10.69
C ASN A 22 -0.33 10.38 9.35
N ILE A 23 -0.06 11.12 8.27
CA ILE A 23 -0.61 10.82 6.93
C ILE A 23 -0.03 9.51 6.39
N TYR A 24 1.27 9.26 6.60
CA TYR A 24 1.91 8.02 6.19
C TYR A 24 1.32 6.81 6.93
N VAL A 25 1.13 6.91 8.25
CA VAL A 25 0.54 5.82 9.06
C VAL A 25 -0.91 5.57 8.67
N ILE A 26 -1.74 6.61 8.57
CA ILE A 26 -3.16 6.49 8.18
C ILE A 26 -3.29 5.88 6.78
N GLY A 27 -2.49 6.36 5.82
CA GLY A 27 -2.47 5.84 4.46
C GLY A 27 -2.12 4.35 4.42
N ASN A 28 -1.07 3.93 5.12
CA ASN A 28 -0.68 2.52 5.18
C ASN A 28 -1.73 1.62 5.86
N VAL A 29 -2.35 2.08 6.94
CA VAL A 29 -3.43 1.31 7.60
C VAL A 29 -4.61 1.11 6.67
N LEU A 30 -5.04 2.16 5.95
CA LEU A 30 -6.12 2.05 4.96
C LEU A 30 -5.78 1.08 3.83
N LEU A 31 -4.54 1.11 3.35
CA LEU A 31 -4.06 0.18 2.31
C LEU A 31 -4.06 -1.27 2.78
N ILE A 32 -3.69 -1.53 4.03
CA ILE A 32 -3.75 -2.87 4.63
C ILE A 32 -5.21 -3.35 4.72
N ILE A 33 -6.12 -2.52 5.23
CA ILE A 33 -7.55 -2.84 5.29
C ILE A 33 -8.09 -3.16 3.88
N TRP A 34 -7.73 -2.33 2.90
CA TRP A 34 -8.12 -2.53 1.51
C TRP A 34 -7.58 -3.84 0.92
N LEU A 35 -6.33 -4.19 1.22
CA LEU A 35 -5.73 -5.47 0.80
C LEU A 35 -6.51 -6.65 1.39
N TYR A 36 -6.85 -6.62 2.69
CA TYR A 36 -7.62 -7.70 3.31
C TYR A 36 -9.02 -7.84 2.73
N LEU A 37 -9.70 -6.73 2.42
CA LEU A 37 -10.98 -6.74 1.71
C LEU A 37 -10.85 -7.40 0.33
N TYR A 38 -9.81 -7.04 -0.43
CA TYR A 38 -9.53 -7.65 -1.73
C TYR A 38 -9.27 -9.17 -1.61
N LEU A 39 -8.43 -9.59 -0.65
CA LEU A 39 -8.16 -11.00 -0.40
C LEU A 39 -9.43 -11.77 -0.03
N TRP A 40 -10.30 -11.18 0.78
CA TRP A 40 -11.58 -11.78 1.13
C TRP A 40 -12.47 -11.97 -0.11
N ILE A 41 -12.58 -10.97 -0.98
CA ILE A 41 -13.31 -11.08 -2.27
C ILE A 41 -12.70 -12.18 -3.15
N CYS A 42 -11.37 -12.24 -3.25
CA CYS A 42 -10.67 -13.29 -3.98
C CYS A 42 -10.85 -14.68 -3.37
N SER A 43 -11.17 -14.78 -2.08
CA SER A 43 -11.51 -16.05 -1.42
C SER A 43 -12.99 -16.43 -1.53
N SER A 44 -13.89 -15.44 -1.59
CA SER A 44 -15.34 -15.67 -1.65
C SER A 44 -15.77 -16.24 -3.00
N ARG A 45 -16.59 -17.29 -2.96
CA ARG A 45 -17.10 -17.98 -4.15
C ARG A 45 -18.23 -17.23 -4.85
N ASP A 46 -18.75 -16.17 -4.25
CA ASP A 46 -19.92 -15.44 -4.76
C ASP A 46 -19.59 -14.58 -5.99
N PHE A 47 -18.30 -14.30 -6.20
CA PHE A 47 -17.83 -13.44 -7.30
C PHE A 47 -17.43 -14.24 -8.55
N SER A 48 -17.91 -13.79 -9.71
CA SER A 48 -17.49 -14.33 -11.01
C SER A 48 -16.02 -13.96 -11.32
N LYS A 49 -15.38 -14.70 -12.23
CA LYS A 49 -14.00 -14.40 -12.66
C LYS A 49 -13.85 -12.98 -13.23
N GLN A 50 -14.84 -12.51 -13.98
CA GLN A 50 -14.85 -11.13 -14.51
C GLN A 50 -14.98 -10.10 -13.40
N ALA A 51 -15.84 -10.32 -12.40
CA ALA A 51 -15.98 -9.41 -11.26
C ALA A 51 -14.66 -9.30 -10.47
N VAL A 52 -14.00 -10.43 -10.19
CA VAL A 52 -12.70 -10.43 -9.50
C VAL A 52 -11.63 -9.69 -10.32
N LEU A 53 -11.59 -9.85 -11.64
CA LEU A 53 -10.67 -9.11 -12.51
C LEU A 53 -10.88 -7.60 -12.40
N ILE A 54 -12.12 -7.14 -12.50
CA ILE A 54 -12.47 -5.71 -12.40
C ILE A 54 -12.06 -5.17 -11.03
N ILE A 55 -12.39 -5.89 -9.94
CA ILE A 55 -12.04 -5.52 -8.57
C ILE A 55 -10.52 -5.47 -8.37
N THR A 56 -9.77 -6.39 -9.01
CA THR A 56 -8.30 -6.40 -8.99
C THR A 56 -7.74 -5.13 -9.62
N ILE A 57 -8.19 -4.79 -10.83
CA ILE A 57 -7.74 -3.60 -11.56
C ILE A 57 -8.08 -2.33 -10.75
N LEU A 58 -9.31 -2.24 -10.24
CA LEU A 58 -9.73 -1.10 -9.41
C LEU A 58 -8.89 -0.98 -8.13
N SER A 59 -8.57 -2.10 -7.48
CA SER A 59 -7.77 -2.10 -6.26
C SER A 59 -6.34 -1.64 -6.50
N VAL A 60 -5.69 -2.16 -7.54
CA VAL A 60 -4.33 -1.76 -7.92
C VAL A 60 -4.28 -0.29 -8.31
N SER A 61 -5.27 0.18 -9.10
CA SER A 61 -5.37 1.58 -9.51
C SER A 61 -5.60 2.51 -8.33
N LEU A 62 -6.54 2.18 -7.44
CA LEU A 62 -6.83 2.98 -6.24
C LEU A 62 -5.61 3.06 -5.33
N GLN A 63 -4.94 1.93 -5.09
CA GLN A 63 -3.73 1.89 -4.30
C GLN A 63 -2.62 2.77 -4.90
N THR A 64 -2.42 2.66 -6.21
CA THR A 64 -1.41 3.45 -6.93
C THR A 64 -1.72 4.94 -6.81
N LEU A 65 -3.00 5.32 -6.97
CA LEU A 65 -3.46 6.70 -6.81
C LEU A 65 -3.21 7.24 -5.39
N ILE A 66 -3.50 6.45 -4.36
CA ILE A 66 -3.24 6.82 -2.96
C ILE A 66 -1.73 7.04 -2.74
N HIS A 67 -0.87 6.15 -3.24
CA HIS A 67 0.59 6.30 -3.10
C HIS A 67 1.10 7.56 -3.81
N PHE A 68 0.63 7.84 -5.04
CA PHE A 68 0.97 9.08 -5.73
C PHE A 68 0.44 10.32 -5.02
N GLY A 69 -0.78 10.26 -4.48
CA GLY A 69 -1.36 11.36 -3.70
C GLY A 69 -0.55 11.68 -2.45
N VAL A 70 -0.18 10.65 -1.67
CA VAL A 70 0.68 10.82 -0.50
C VAL A 70 2.07 11.31 -0.92
N PHE A 71 2.66 10.76 -1.98
CA PHE A 71 3.95 11.22 -2.50
C PHE A 71 3.93 12.70 -2.90
N ALA A 72 2.93 13.11 -3.68
CA ALA A 72 2.76 14.49 -4.11
C ALA A 72 2.55 15.42 -2.92
N PHE A 73 1.67 15.07 -1.98
CA PHE A 73 1.40 15.85 -0.78
C PHE A 73 2.66 16.02 0.07
N VAL A 74 3.41 14.94 0.30
CA VAL A 74 4.61 14.99 1.13
C VAL A 74 5.71 15.81 0.43
N THR A 75 5.87 15.64 -0.87
CA THR A 75 6.83 16.44 -1.65
C THR A 75 6.45 17.92 -1.58
N THR A 76 5.18 18.29 -1.76
CA THR A 76 4.80 19.72 -1.74
C THR A 76 4.86 20.36 -0.35
N THR A 77 4.68 19.59 0.72
CA THR A 77 4.58 20.14 2.09
C THR A 77 5.87 20.04 2.91
N THR A 78 6.80 19.16 2.54
CA THR A 78 8.00 18.89 3.36
C THR A 78 9.32 18.97 2.61
N TYR A 79 9.31 19.15 1.30
CA TYR A 79 10.54 19.20 0.50
C TYR A 79 11.50 20.31 0.94
N ASP A 80 10.98 21.50 1.25
CA ASP A 80 11.80 22.62 1.75
C ASP A 80 12.45 22.30 3.10
N LEU A 81 11.78 21.57 3.98
CA LEU A 81 12.33 21.15 5.27
C LEU A 81 13.50 20.16 5.10
N TYR A 82 13.40 19.22 4.16
CA TYR A 82 14.49 18.29 3.85
C TYR A 82 15.71 19.01 3.26
N ILE A 83 15.50 20.02 2.41
CA ILE A 83 16.58 20.86 1.87
C ILE A 83 17.26 21.64 2.99
N CYS A 84 16.49 22.25 3.90
CA CYS A 84 17.04 23.03 5.02
C CYS A 84 17.88 22.18 5.99
N ASP A 85 17.48 20.93 6.24
CA ASP A 85 18.19 20.00 7.13
C ASP A 85 19.32 19.21 6.43
N ASN A 86 19.63 19.53 5.17
CA ASN A 86 20.64 18.84 4.36
C ASN A 86 20.38 17.32 4.23
N ASN A 87 19.12 16.91 4.37
CA ASN A 87 18.68 15.52 4.35
C ASN A 87 18.07 15.15 3.00
N ALA A 88 18.33 13.94 2.53
CA ALA A 88 17.72 13.45 1.30
C ALA A 88 16.23 13.12 1.51
N PHE A 89 15.38 13.60 0.60
CA PHE A 89 13.97 13.25 0.61
C PHE A 89 13.79 11.72 0.39
N PRO A 90 13.02 11.01 1.24
CA PRO A 90 13.01 9.54 1.27
C PRO A 90 12.14 8.89 0.17
N ILE A 91 12.38 9.23 -1.10
CA ILE A 91 11.67 8.68 -2.28
C ILE A 91 11.72 7.15 -2.30
N GLY A 92 12.87 6.56 -1.93
CA GLY A 92 13.05 5.12 -1.93
C GLY A 92 12.09 4.39 -1.00
N LYS A 93 11.79 4.95 0.18
CA LYS A 93 10.82 4.36 1.13
C LYS A 93 9.40 4.36 0.56
N PHE A 94 9.04 5.39 -0.22
CA PHE A 94 7.77 5.47 -0.93
C PHE A 94 7.62 4.39 -2.00
N ILE A 95 8.64 4.24 -2.85
CA ILE A 95 8.65 3.22 -3.90
C ILE A 95 8.57 1.82 -3.27
N TYR A 96 9.32 1.59 -2.19
CA TYR A 96 9.32 0.31 -1.48
C TYR A 96 7.94 -0.02 -0.89
N SER A 97 7.28 0.96 -0.26
CA SER A 97 5.91 0.82 0.23
C SER A 97 4.93 0.46 -0.89
N MET A 98 5.04 1.12 -2.05
CA MET A 98 4.18 0.82 -3.21
C MET A 98 4.38 -0.61 -3.73
N LEU A 99 5.65 -1.02 -3.88
CA LEU A 99 6.01 -2.35 -4.39
C LEU A 99 5.67 -3.47 -3.40
N TYR A 100 5.65 -3.19 -2.10
CA TYR A 100 5.36 -4.18 -1.07
C TYR A 100 4.00 -4.86 -1.27
N PHE A 101 2.99 -4.12 -1.72
CA PHE A 101 1.64 -4.64 -1.85
C PHE A 101 1.36 -5.33 -3.19
N MET A 102 2.06 -4.97 -4.27
CA MET A 102 1.84 -5.52 -5.61
C MET A 102 1.89 -7.06 -5.68
N PRO A 103 2.86 -7.75 -5.05
CA PRO A 103 2.91 -9.22 -5.02
C PRO A 103 1.63 -9.86 -4.48
N PHE A 104 0.99 -9.27 -3.48
CA PHE A 104 -0.23 -9.83 -2.88
C PHE A 104 -1.41 -9.80 -3.84
N TYR A 105 -1.56 -8.75 -4.63
CA TYR A 105 -2.60 -8.67 -5.67
C TYR A 105 -2.41 -9.73 -6.75
N VAL A 106 -1.18 -9.89 -7.22
CA VAL A 106 -0.82 -10.89 -8.25
C VAL A 106 -1.03 -12.31 -7.73
N VAL A 107 -0.52 -12.63 -6.54
CA VAL A 107 -0.64 -13.98 -5.95
C VAL A 107 -2.10 -14.34 -5.73
N ALA A 108 -2.91 -13.47 -5.14
CA ALA A 108 -4.32 -13.73 -4.90
C ALA A 108 -5.12 -13.92 -6.20
N PHE A 109 -4.81 -13.12 -7.23
CA PHE A 109 -5.45 -13.26 -8.54
C PHE A 109 -5.10 -14.61 -9.20
N VAL A 110 -3.83 -15.00 -9.19
CA VAL A 110 -3.36 -16.29 -9.73
C VAL A 110 -3.98 -17.47 -8.97
N LEU A 111 -4.02 -17.41 -7.64
CA LEU A 111 -4.62 -18.46 -6.81
C LEU A 111 -6.13 -18.62 -7.11
N ARG A 112 -6.86 -17.52 -7.28
CA ARG A 112 -8.27 -17.57 -7.69
C ARG A 112 -8.44 -18.16 -9.09
N GLY A 113 -7.56 -17.81 -10.03
CA GLY A 113 -7.53 -18.40 -11.37
C GLY A 113 -7.36 -19.93 -11.35
N LYS A 114 -6.44 -20.43 -10.53
CA LYS A 114 -6.21 -21.88 -10.33
C LYS A 114 -7.42 -22.58 -9.70
N LEU A 115 -8.06 -21.97 -8.71
CA LEU A 115 -9.30 -22.49 -8.09
C LEU A 115 -10.44 -22.68 -9.10
N PHE A 116 -10.58 -21.77 -10.07
CA PHE A 116 -11.56 -21.93 -11.15
C PHE A 116 -11.20 -23.04 -12.15
N GLN A 117 -9.90 -23.25 -12.45
CA GLN A 117 -9.46 -24.30 -13.37
C GLN A 117 -9.64 -25.72 -12.83
N ILE A 118 -9.43 -25.93 -11.52
CA ILE A 118 -9.64 -27.24 -10.87
C ILE A 118 -11.11 -27.70 -11.00
N LYS A 119 -12.06 -26.77 -11.08
CA LYS A 119 -13.49 -27.06 -11.18
C LYS A 119 -14.01 -27.33 -12.60
N LEU A 120 -13.22 -27.03 -13.63
CA LEU A 120 -13.58 -27.25 -15.04
C LEU A 120 -13.08 -28.60 -15.58
N LYS A 121 -12.39 -29.39 -14.75
CA LYS A 121 -12.08 -30.81 -14.97
C LYS A 121 -13.05 -31.66 -14.17
#